data_AF-A0A7Z9WYR7-F1
#
_entry.id   AF-A0A7Z9WYR7-F1
#
_cell.length_a   1.000
_cell.length_b   1.000
_cell.length_c   1.000
_cell.angle_alpha   90.00
_cell.angle_beta   90.00
_cell.angle_gamma   90.00
#
_symmetry.space_group_name_H-M   'P 1'
#
loop_
_entity.id
_entity.type
_entity.pdbx_description
1 polymer ?
#
loop_
_entity_poly.entity_id
_entity_poly.type
_entity_poly.pdbx_seq_one_letter_code
_entity_poly.pdbx_strand_id
1 'polypeptide(L)'
;MAKILQLLRTYSPMGLIRYLRMLMMGKELLITGSCHCCGNCCKKINLEGVNGWLRSEKDFYAVLHEYPEYERFQITGKDEQGFIQFSCTWLTDEGLCRDHTKRLALCKNFPDKSLHFCGGKLPSGCGYSINEVRPFDRYLKDEIKGKEEE
;
A
#
# COMPACT_ATOMS: atom_id res chain seq x y z
N MET A 1 -20.55 5.25 10.43
CA MET A 1 -21.04 5.21 9.04
C MET A 1 -19.93 5.50 8.02
N ALA A 2 -19.31 6.69 8.00
CA ALA A 2 -18.30 7.08 6.99
C ALA A 2 -17.09 6.13 6.87
N LYS A 3 -16.53 5.70 8.01
CA LYS A 3 -15.36 4.80 8.04
C LYS A 3 -15.65 3.40 7.46
N ILE A 4 -16.87 2.88 7.68
CA ILE A 4 -17.30 1.58 7.15
C ILE A 4 -17.49 1.66 5.63
N LEU A 5 -18.09 2.76 5.14
CA LEU A 5 -18.28 3.00 3.72
C LEU A 5 -16.93 3.13 2.98
N GLN A 6 -15.96 3.78 3.60
CA GLN A 6 -14.59 3.90 3.08
C GLN A 6 -13.87 2.54 3.02
N LEU A 7 -14.03 1.70 4.04
CA LEU A 7 -13.50 0.33 4.04
C LEU A 7 -14.13 -0.52 2.94
N LEU A 8 -15.45 -0.46 2.77
CA LEU A 8 -16.14 -1.20 1.70
C LEU A 8 -15.74 -0.75 0.29
N ARG A 9 -15.35 0.51 0.12
CA ARG A 9 -14.91 1.07 -1.17
C ARG A 9 -13.48 0.72 -1.52
N THR A 10 -12.62 0.54 -0.52
CA THR A 10 -11.18 0.35 -0.69
C THR A 10 -10.77 -1.11 -0.57
N TYR A 11 -11.48 -1.91 0.24
CA TYR A 11 -11.10 -3.30 0.50
C TYR A 11 -11.77 -4.23 -0.49
N SER A 12 -10.98 -5.20 -0.96
CA SER A 12 -11.53 -6.35 -1.67
C SER A 12 -12.40 -7.19 -0.72
N PRO A 13 -13.35 -8.01 -1.22
CA PRO A 13 -14.13 -8.91 -0.37
C PRO A 13 -13.24 -9.80 0.52
N MET A 14 -12.17 -10.35 -0.05
CA MET A 14 -11.19 -11.16 0.70
C MET A 14 -10.41 -10.31 1.73
N GLY A 15 -10.07 -9.08 1.38
CA GLY A 15 -9.41 -8.15 2.30
C GLY A 15 -10.27 -7.72 3.47
N LEU A 16 -11.58 -7.55 3.27
CA LEU A 16 -12.52 -7.28 4.35
C LEU A 16 -12.59 -8.47 5.34
N ILE A 17 -12.66 -9.70 4.82
CA ILE A 17 -12.61 -10.91 5.65
C ILE A 17 -11.30 -10.97 6.45
N ARG A 18 -10.15 -10.70 5.80
CA ARG A 18 -8.85 -10.63 6.47
C ARG A 18 -8.82 -9.57 7.56
N TYR A 19 -9.33 -8.38 7.28
CA TYR A 19 -9.39 -7.28 8.23
C TYR A 19 -10.23 -7.65 9.47
N LEU A 20 -11.43 -8.20 9.28
CA LEU A 20 -12.28 -8.63 10.39
C LEU A 20 -11.63 -9.75 11.22
N ARG A 21 -11.00 -10.73 10.57
CA ARG A 21 -10.22 -11.78 11.25
C ARG A 21 -9.08 -11.19 12.06
N MET A 22 -8.33 -10.25 11.49
CA MET A 22 -7.19 -9.60 12.14
C MET A 22 -7.65 -8.84 13.39
N LEU A 23 -8.75 -8.09 13.30
CA LEU A 23 -9.35 -7.39 14.44
C LEU A 23 -9.77 -8.36 15.55
N MET A 24 -10.43 -9.46 15.20
CA MET A 24 -10.87 -10.49 16.16
C MET A 24 -9.68 -11.12 16.89
N MET A 25 -8.61 -11.45 16.15
CA MET A 25 -7.37 -11.98 16.72
C MET A 25 -6.53 -10.92 17.43
N GLY A 26 -6.93 -9.64 17.33
CA GLY A 26 -6.19 -8.53 17.90
C GLY A 26 -4.77 -8.38 17.36
N LYS A 27 -4.60 -8.71 16.09
CA LYS A 27 -3.35 -8.58 15.36
C LYS A 27 -3.26 -7.21 14.67
N GLU A 28 -2.06 -6.85 14.28
CA GLU A 28 -1.78 -5.70 13.44
C GLU A 28 -0.84 -6.07 12.28
N LEU A 29 -0.78 -5.21 11.27
CA LEU A 29 0.17 -5.38 10.18
C LEU A 29 1.51 -4.72 10.52
N LEU A 30 2.57 -5.49 10.41
CA LEU A 30 3.95 -5.04 10.44
C LEU A 30 4.55 -5.12 9.04
N ILE A 31 5.01 -3.99 8.54
CA ILE A 31 5.80 -3.91 7.31
C ILE A 31 7.27 -4.02 7.71
N THR A 32 7.99 -4.92 7.05
CA THR A 32 9.42 -5.16 7.26
C THR A 32 10.16 -5.16 5.93
N GLY A 33 11.49 -5.05 5.99
CA GLY A 33 12.35 -5.10 4.82
C GLY A 33 12.63 -3.72 4.22
N SER A 34 13.14 -3.70 2.99
CA SER A 34 13.59 -2.48 2.33
C SER A 34 13.48 -2.56 0.81
N CYS A 35 13.57 -1.41 0.14
CA CYS A 35 13.59 -1.37 -1.31
C CYS A 35 14.91 -1.93 -1.84
N HIS A 36 14.82 -2.95 -2.70
CA HIS A 36 15.98 -3.52 -3.40
C HIS A 36 16.40 -2.74 -4.65
N CYS A 37 15.82 -1.57 -4.91
CA CYS A 37 16.06 -0.78 -6.12
C CYS A 37 15.85 -1.58 -7.43
N CYS A 38 14.94 -2.56 -7.43
CA CYS A 38 14.71 -3.44 -8.60
C CYS A 38 13.74 -2.88 -9.65
N GLY A 39 13.13 -1.73 -9.39
CA GLY A 39 12.21 -1.06 -10.32
C GLY A 39 10.83 -1.71 -10.49
N ASN A 40 10.59 -2.90 -9.93
CA ASN A 40 9.33 -3.62 -10.15
C ASN A 40 8.09 -2.85 -9.66
N CYS A 41 8.16 -2.17 -8.51
CA CYS A 41 7.07 -1.31 -8.04
C CYS A 41 6.95 -0.02 -8.87
N CYS A 42 8.03 0.45 -9.51
CA CYS A 42 8.01 1.63 -10.37
C CYS A 42 7.34 1.38 -11.72
N LYS A 43 7.31 0.12 -12.20
CA LYS A 43 6.70 -0.29 -13.48
C LYS A 43 5.18 -0.43 -13.42
N LYS A 44 4.63 -0.70 -12.23
CA LYS A 44 3.22 -1.02 -12.02
C LYS A 44 2.74 -0.32 -10.75
N ILE A 45 2.34 0.93 -10.90
CA ILE A 45 1.81 1.78 -9.83
C ILE A 45 0.31 1.93 -10.06
N ASN A 46 -0.48 1.77 -9.01
CA ASN A 46 -1.87 2.24 -8.97
C ASN A 46 -1.92 3.39 -7.98
N LEU A 47 -2.67 4.44 -8.31
CA LEU A 47 -2.83 5.62 -7.48
C LEU A 47 -4.25 5.71 -6.94
N GLU A 48 -4.37 6.30 -5.75
CA GLU A 48 -5.65 6.67 -5.13
C GLU A 48 -5.84 8.18 -5.28
N GLY A 49 -7.05 8.61 -5.63
CA GLY A 49 -7.48 10.01 -5.59
C GLY A 49 -8.54 10.24 -4.51
N VAL A 50 -9.19 11.40 -4.56
CA VAL A 50 -10.27 11.79 -3.59
C VAL A 50 -11.38 10.74 -3.50
N ASN A 51 -11.65 10.06 -4.61
CA ASN A 51 -12.72 9.08 -4.77
C ASN A 51 -12.23 7.61 -4.71
N GLY A 52 -11.06 7.35 -4.13
CA GLY A 52 -10.44 6.03 -4.12
C GLY A 52 -9.60 5.76 -5.36
N TRP A 53 -9.36 4.48 -5.66
CA TRP A 53 -8.50 4.05 -6.76
C TRP A 53 -8.91 4.63 -8.12
N LEU A 54 -7.93 5.15 -8.87
CA LEU A 54 -8.17 5.80 -10.16
C LEU A 54 -8.63 4.80 -11.22
N ARG A 55 -9.72 5.14 -11.92
CA ARG A 55 -10.30 4.32 -13.01
C ARG A 55 -10.38 5.04 -14.35
N SER A 56 -10.27 6.37 -14.35
CA SER A 56 -10.33 7.21 -15.54
C SER A 56 -9.18 8.23 -15.56
N GLU A 57 -8.73 8.59 -16.75
CA GLU A 57 -7.68 9.61 -16.91
C GLU A 57 -8.13 10.96 -16.37
N LYS A 58 -9.43 11.26 -16.48
CA LYS A 58 -10.05 12.46 -15.90
C LYS A 58 -9.80 12.56 -14.39
N ASP A 59 -9.92 11.45 -13.67
CA ASP A 59 -9.64 11.43 -12.23
C ASP A 59 -8.14 11.64 -11.95
N PHE A 60 -7.27 11.14 -12.83
CA PHE A 60 -5.83 11.40 -12.72
C PHE A 60 -5.48 12.87 -12.92
N TYR A 61 -6.08 13.57 -13.90
CA TYR A 61 -5.89 15.01 -14.07
C TYR A 61 -6.33 15.82 -12.84
N ALA A 62 -7.36 15.39 -12.13
CA ALA A 62 -7.74 16.00 -10.85
C ALA A 62 -6.67 15.78 -9.76
N VAL A 63 -6.08 14.58 -9.70
CA VAL A 63 -4.96 14.29 -8.80
C VAL A 63 -3.73 15.14 -9.14
N LEU A 64 -3.43 15.37 -10.42
CA LEU A 64 -2.31 16.23 -10.83
C LEU A 64 -2.45 17.67 -10.36
N HIS A 65 -3.68 18.19 -10.25
CA HIS A 65 -3.92 19.52 -9.70
C HIS A 65 -3.53 19.62 -8.22
N GLU A 66 -3.71 18.54 -7.44
CA GLU A 66 -3.31 18.48 -6.03
C GLU A 66 -1.84 18.09 -5.84
N TYR A 67 -1.30 17.24 -6.72
CA TYR A 67 0.05 16.70 -6.66
C TYR A 67 0.75 16.83 -8.02
N PRO A 68 1.23 18.03 -8.40
CA PRO A 68 1.86 18.26 -9.71
C PRO A 68 3.07 17.36 -9.97
N GLU A 69 3.78 16.93 -8.91
CA GLU A 69 4.89 16.00 -9.02
C GLU A 69 4.52 14.63 -9.61
N TYR A 70 3.23 14.28 -9.66
CA TYR A 70 2.73 13.02 -10.19
C TYR A 70 2.66 13.03 -11.73
N GLU A 71 2.92 14.17 -12.40
CA GLU A 71 3.06 14.24 -13.88
C GLU A 71 4.11 13.26 -14.43
N ARG A 72 5.07 12.87 -13.59
CA ARG A 72 6.10 11.87 -13.94
C ARG A 72 5.56 10.44 -14.08
N PHE A 73 4.29 10.18 -13.74
CA PHE A 73 3.65 8.88 -13.88
C PHE A 73 2.91 8.78 -15.21
N GLN A 74 3.40 7.92 -16.09
CA GLN A 74 2.80 7.66 -17.39
C GLN A 74 1.82 6.50 -17.32
N ILE A 75 0.64 6.68 -17.91
CA ILE A 75 -0.39 5.64 -18.00
C ILE A 75 0.11 4.51 -18.91
N THR A 76 0.13 3.29 -18.40
CA THR A 76 0.52 2.09 -19.17
C THR A 76 -0.66 1.18 -19.49
N GLY A 77 -1.83 1.42 -18.89
CA GLY A 77 -3.02 0.63 -19.12
C GLY A 77 -3.90 0.52 -17.87
N LYS A 78 -4.61 -0.60 -17.74
CA LYS A 78 -5.43 -0.92 -16.57
C LYS A 78 -5.12 -2.31 -16.06
N ASP A 79 -5.29 -2.51 -14.76
CA ASP A 79 -5.16 -3.83 -14.13
C ASP A 79 -6.44 -4.67 -14.29
N GLU A 80 -6.42 -5.90 -13.75
CA GLU A 80 -7.55 -6.84 -13.75
C GLU A 80 -8.80 -6.29 -13.04
N GLN A 81 -8.62 -5.31 -12.16
CA GLN A 81 -9.70 -4.66 -11.40
C GLN A 81 -10.21 -3.39 -12.09
N GLY A 82 -9.63 -3.03 -13.24
CA GLY A 82 -9.95 -1.83 -14.02
C GLY A 82 -9.35 -0.54 -13.47
N PHE A 83 -8.37 -0.62 -12.57
CA PHE A 83 -7.62 0.54 -12.05
C PHE A 83 -6.52 0.93 -13.02
N ILE A 84 -6.28 2.24 -13.15
CA ILE A 84 -5.20 2.74 -14.01
C ILE A 84 -3.86 2.30 -13.45
N GLN A 85 -3.06 1.70 -14.32
CA GLN A 85 -1.67 1.37 -14.07
C GLN A 85 -0.77 2.45 -14.65
N PHE A 86 0.22 2.83 -13.86
CA PHE A 86 1.22 3.80 -14.22
C PHE A 86 2.63 3.20 -14.16
N SER A 87 3.52 3.73 -14.99
CA SER A 87 4.96 3.58 -14.88
C SER A 87 5.60 4.92 -14.55
N CYS A 88 6.63 4.91 -13.71
CA CYS A 88 7.40 6.10 -13.38
C CYS A 88 8.41 6.42 -14.48
N THR A 89 8.37 7.63 -15.04
CA THR A 89 9.35 8.10 -16.05
C THR A 89 10.78 8.22 -15.53
N TRP A 90 10.98 8.19 -14.21
CA TRP A 90 12.31 8.16 -13.59
C TRP A 90 12.88 6.75 -13.44
N LEU A 91 12.14 5.72 -13.85
CA LEU A 91 12.68 4.38 -13.99
C LEU A 91 13.60 4.34 -15.22
N THR A 92 14.85 3.93 -15.01
CA THR A 92 15.81 3.73 -16.10
C THR A 92 15.63 2.35 -16.74
N ASP A 93 16.23 2.15 -17.91
CA ASP A 93 16.16 0.87 -18.63
C ASP A 93 16.83 -0.27 -17.85
N GLU A 94 17.81 0.04 -16.99
CA GLU A 94 18.45 -0.90 -16.07
C GLU A 94 17.56 -1.26 -14.86
N GLY A 95 16.37 -0.67 -14.76
CA GLY A 95 15.43 -0.91 -13.65
C GLY A 95 15.73 -0.10 -12.38
N LEU A 96 16.59 0.91 -12.46
CA LEU A 96 16.95 1.76 -11.33
C LEU A 96 16.10 3.03 -11.30
N CYS A 97 15.95 3.62 -10.12
CA CYS A 97 15.35 4.95 -10.02
C CYS A 97 16.43 6.02 -10.24
N ARG A 98 16.20 6.93 -11.19
CA ARG A 98 17.11 8.03 -11.55
C ARG A 98 17.54 8.87 -10.33
N ASP A 99 16.63 9.10 -9.39
CA ASP A 99 16.94 9.73 -8.09
C ASP A 99 16.16 9.04 -6.97
N HIS A 100 16.74 7.98 -6.42
CA HIS A 100 16.16 7.24 -5.31
C HIS A 100 16.11 8.07 -4.02
N THR A 101 17.05 9.00 -3.82
CA THR A 101 17.14 9.79 -2.59
C THR A 101 16.01 10.81 -2.47
N LYS A 102 15.63 11.44 -3.58
CA LYS A 102 14.53 12.41 -3.67
C LYS A 102 13.24 11.81 -4.23
N ARG A 103 13.04 10.51 -4.04
CA ARG A 103 11.79 9.83 -4.41
C ARG A 103 10.58 10.44 -3.68
N LEU A 104 9.41 10.45 -4.32
CA LEU A 104 8.18 11.02 -3.77
C LEU A 104 7.72 10.31 -2.51
N ALA A 105 6.88 10.99 -1.72
CA ALA A 105 6.30 10.44 -0.50
C ALA A 105 5.64 9.07 -0.74
N LEU A 106 4.85 8.94 -1.81
CA LEU A 106 4.28 7.65 -2.25
C LEU A 106 5.33 6.54 -2.36
N CYS A 107 6.47 6.83 -3.00
CA CYS A 107 7.55 5.86 -3.19
C CYS A 107 8.32 5.58 -1.88
N LYS A 108 8.44 6.59 -0.99
CA LYS A 108 9.09 6.44 0.32
C LYS A 108 8.27 5.56 1.26
N ASN A 109 6.95 5.72 1.21
CA ASN A 109 5.99 5.04 2.08
C ASN A 109 5.55 3.67 1.52
N PHE A 110 6.06 3.27 0.35
CA PHE A 110 5.77 1.95 -0.20
C PHE A 110 6.46 0.83 0.63
N PRO A 111 5.76 -0.27 0.94
CA PRO A 111 4.34 -0.52 0.69
C PRO A 111 3.43 0.06 1.77
N ASP A 112 2.23 0.53 1.39
CA ASP A 112 1.21 0.93 2.35
C ASP A 112 0.46 -0.28 2.94
N LYS A 113 0.04 -0.22 4.22
CA LYS A 113 -0.68 -1.32 4.88
C LYS A 113 -2.00 -1.65 4.20
N SER A 114 -2.65 -0.68 3.57
CA SER A 114 -3.88 -0.89 2.80
C SER A 114 -3.70 -1.92 1.70
N LEU A 115 -2.48 -2.09 1.15
CA LEU A 115 -2.15 -3.09 0.12
C LEU A 115 -2.62 -4.50 0.50
N HIS A 116 -2.51 -4.86 1.78
CA HIS A 116 -2.93 -6.18 2.30
C HIS A 116 -4.45 -6.43 2.18
N PHE A 117 -5.24 -5.36 2.14
CA PHE A 117 -6.70 -5.42 2.17
C PHE A 117 -7.36 -5.07 0.81
N CYS A 118 -6.73 -4.24 -0.01
CA CYS A 118 -7.28 -3.87 -1.33
C CYS A 118 -7.01 -4.92 -2.43
N GLY A 119 -6.41 -6.07 -2.09
CA GLY A 119 -6.13 -7.15 -3.05
C GLY A 119 -4.84 -6.96 -3.84
N GLY A 120 -4.10 -5.88 -3.56
CA GLY A 120 -2.77 -5.67 -4.11
C GLY A 120 -1.76 -6.70 -3.61
N LYS A 121 -0.71 -6.92 -4.41
CA LYS A 121 0.38 -7.85 -4.08
C LYS A 121 1.70 -7.14 -4.22
N LEU A 122 2.65 -7.49 -3.36
CA LEU A 122 4.03 -7.11 -3.56
C LEU A 122 4.55 -7.78 -4.84
N PRO A 123 5.34 -7.08 -5.67
CA PRO A 123 5.95 -7.69 -6.84
C PRO A 123 6.83 -8.89 -6.47
N SER A 124 7.04 -9.80 -7.41
CA SER A 124 7.99 -10.90 -7.22
C SER A 124 9.40 -10.37 -6.90
N GLY A 125 10.05 -10.99 -5.92
CA GLY A 125 11.38 -10.58 -5.45
C GLY A 125 11.42 -9.23 -4.73
N CYS A 126 10.27 -8.68 -4.30
CA CYS A 126 10.24 -7.46 -3.49
C CYS A 126 10.96 -7.67 -2.17
N GLY A 127 11.77 -6.69 -1.75
CA GLY A 127 12.49 -6.72 -0.48
C GLY A 127 11.65 -6.36 0.74
N TYR A 128 10.38 -6.01 0.55
CA TYR A 128 9.43 -5.77 1.63
C TYR A 128 8.62 -7.03 1.95
N SER A 129 8.10 -7.09 3.17
CA SER A 129 7.16 -8.12 3.62
C SER A 129 6.11 -7.52 4.54
N ILE A 130 4.87 -8.00 4.42
CA ILE A 130 3.72 -7.56 5.23
C ILE A 130 3.26 -8.75 6.05
N ASN A 131 3.36 -8.65 7.39
CA ASN A 131 3.07 -9.75 8.31
C ASN A 131 2.00 -9.34 9.32
N GLU A 132 1.11 -10.29 9.65
CA GLU A 132 0.14 -10.13 10.75
C GLU A 132 0.77 -10.55 12.07
N VAL A 133 1.09 -9.57 12.92
CA VAL A 133 1.76 -9.76 14.20
C VAL A 133 0.83 -9.43 15.38
N ARG A 134 1.15 -9.97 16.55
CA ARG A 134 0.52 -9.52 17.80
C ARG A 134 1.24 -8.25 18.27
N PRO A 135 0.52 -7.15 18.59
CA PRO A 135 1.14 -5.92 19.09
C PRO A 135 1.92 -6.17 20.38
N PHE A 136 3.09 -5.52 20.52
CA PHE A 136 3.95 -5.68 21.69
C PHE A 136 3.23 -5.35 23.01
N ASP A 137 2.43 -4.28 23.04
CA ASP A 137 1.66 -3.88 24.22
C ASP A 137 0.74 -4.99 24.76
N ARG A 138 0.29 -5.90 23.90
CA ARG A 138 -0.52 -7.04 24.32
C ARG A 138 0.31 -8.15 24.96
N TYR A 139 1.56 -8.32 24.58
CA TYR A 139 2.47 -9.22 25.29
C TYR A 139 2.79 -8.65 26.67
N LEU A 140 3.10 -7.35 26.73
CA LEU A 140 3.45 -6.69 27.98
C LEU A 140 2.31 -6.74 29.01
N LYS A 141 1.06 -6.53 28.59
CA LYS A 141 -0.11 -6.59 29.50
C LYS A 141 -0.36 -7.98 30.07
N ASP A 142 -0.21 -9.03 29.26
CA ASP A 142 -0.37 -10.41 29.74
C ASP A 142 0.68 -10.73 30.81
N GLU A 143 1.93 -10.31 30.58
CA GLU A 143 3.04 -10.56 31.49
C GLU A 143 2.88 -9.81 32.83
N ILE A 144 2.40 -8.56 32.79
CA ILE A 144 2.11 -7.79 34.00
C ILE A 144 0.98 -8.44 34.80
N LYS A 145 -0.10 -8.84 34.12
CA LYS A 145 -1.24 -9.48 34.77
C LYS A 145 -0.85 -10.82 35.42
N GLY A 146 -0.01 -11.62 34.76
CA GLY A 146 0.48 -12.88 35.32
C GLY A 146 1.27 -12.71 36.63
N LYS A 147 1.97 -11.58 36.80
CA LYS A 147 2.71 -11.24 38.03
C LYS A 147 1.85 -10.68 39.16
N GLU A 148 0.64 -10.21 38.87
CA GLU A 148 -0.31 -9.73 39.89
C GLU A 148 -1.15 -10.88 40.48
N GLU A 149 -1.19 -12.03 39.79
CA GLU A 149 -1.95 -13.22 40.19
C GLU A 149 -1.09 -14.27 40.94
N GLU A 150 0.24 -14.07 41.02
CA GLU A 150 1.22 -14.83 41.86
C GLU A 150 1.46 -14.15 43.22
#